data_AF-A0A553I835-F1
#
_entry.id   AF-A0A553I835-F1
#
_cell.length_a   1.000
_cell.length_b   1.000
_cell.length_c   1.000
_cell.angle_alpha   90.00
_cell.angle_beta   90.00
_cell.angle_gamma   90.00
#
_symmetry.space_group_name_H-M   'P 1'
#
loop_
_entity.id
_entity.type
_entity.pdbx_description
1 polymer ?
#
loop_
_entity_poly.entity_id
_entity_poly.type
_entity_poly.pdbx_seq_one_letter_code
_entity_poly.pdbx_strand_id
1 'polypeptide(L)'
;MDRTTAKEIFGAKDEWPDQDTIDRYIDFMEGTVSTLEERGYSEVVKPYRLVITDFLFEQVTLEETQTTLANTLKLSGLESLRSKYASFLDAPLGTDEQQVAASTTLCQILGGMSTFPLKKNYRIFEEIIRKITTTAEACWLPDQRRRFLTFMTTLTSPKELSMEEQRRSDLLEMAASESDLQELLKQLWQEKDK
;
A
#
# COMPACT_ATOMS: atom_id res chain seq x y z
N MET A 1 -14.49 -2.76 -2.00
CA MET A 1 -14.19 -2.36 -0.62
C MET A 1 -15.24 -1.36 -0.20
N ASP A 2 -15.92 -1.58 0.93
CA ASP A 2 -16.95 -0.65 1.41
C ASP A 2 -16.29 0.63 1.98
N ARG A 3 -16.94 1.79 1.83
CA ARG A 3 -16.43 3.10 2.25
C ARG A 3 -16.14 3.19 3.74
N THR A 4 -16.85 2.41 4.55
CA THR A 4 -16.69 2.32 6.01
C THR A 4 -15.37 1.64 6.36
N THR A 5 -15.11 0.48 5.74
CA THR A 5 -13.83 -0.25 5.85
C THR A 5 -12.63 0.61 5.43
N ALA A 6 -12.78 1.42 4.37
CA ALA A 6 -11.72 2.31 3.91
C ALA A 6 -11.46 3.46 4.91
N LYS A 7 -12.50 4.07 5.48
CA LYS A 7 -12.31 5.13 6.50
C LYS A 7 -11.59 4.64 7.75
N GLU A 8 -11.90 3.42 8.20
CA GLU A 8 -11.28 2.83 9.40
C GLU A 8 -9.82 2.41 9.19
N ILE A 9 -9.46 1.96 7.98
CA ILE A 9 -8.10 1.52 7.65
C ILE A 9 -7.20 2.69 7.23
N PHE A 10 -7.73 3.65 6.47
CA PHE A 10 -6.94 4.70 5.81
C PHE A 10 -6.95 6.06 6.55
N GLY A 11 -7.64 6.19 7.69
CA GLY A 11 -7.66 7.44 8.47
C GLY A 11 -8.13 8.65 7.67
N ALA A 12 -8.91 8.43 6.61
CA ALA A 12 -9.15 9.42 5.58
C ALA A 12 -9.92 10.63 6.14
N LYS A 13 -9.41 11.83 5.85
CA LYS A 13 -10.22 13.05 5.77
C LYS A 13 -11.43 12.78 4.86
N ASP A 14 -12.50 13.53 5.06
CA ASP A 14 -13.89 13.24 4.67
C ASP A 14 -14.23 12.73 3.25
N GLU A 15 -13.31 12.68 2.29
CA GLU A 15 -13.60 12.27 0.91
C GLU A 15 -12.58 11.25 0.39
N TRP A 16 -13.00 9.98 0.38
CA TRP A 16 -12.36 8.97 -0.45
C TRP A 16 -12.47 9.40 -1.93
N PRO A 17 -11.43 9.21 -2.77
CA PRO A 17 -11.51 9.59 -4.18
C PRO A 17 -12.73 8.96 -4.86
N ASP A 18 -13.37 9.71 -5.76
CA ASP A 18 -14.43 9.15 -6.59
C ASP A 18 -13.89 8.04 -7.51
N GLN A 19 -14.81 7.22 -8.03
CA GLN A 19 -14.44 6.08 -8.87
C GLN A 19 -13.67 6.52 -10.11
N ASP A 20 -14.05 7.64 -10.74
CA ASP A 20 -13.38 8.18 -11.92
C ASP A 20 -11.91 8.53 -11.64
N THR A 21 -11.62 9.09 -10.47
CA THR A 21 -10.25 9.42 -10.04
C THR A 21 -9.43 8.15 -9.77
N ILE A 22 -10.05 7.12 -9.19
CA ILE A 22 -9.42 5.82 -8.99
C ILE A 22 -9.08 5.17 -10.34
N ASP A 23 -10.02 5.17 -11.29
CA ASP A 23 -9.85 4.58 -12.61
C ASP A 23 -8.73 5.30 -13.39
N ARG A 24 -8.69 6.64 -13.37
CA ARG A 24 -7.59 7.42 -13.97
C ARG A 24 -6.22 7.07 -13.39
N TYR A 25 -6.14 6.88 -12.07
CA TYR A 25 -4.90 6.48 -11.42
C TYR A 25 -4.47 5.06 -11.83
N ILE A 26 -5.41 4.12 -11.86
CA ILE A 26 -5.16 2.73 -12.28
C ILE A 26 -4.65 2.73 -13.73
N ASP A 27 -5.35 3.38 -14.64
CA ASP A 27 -4.96 3.48 -16.06
C ASP A 27 -3.56 4.10 -16.22
N PHE A 28 -3.26 5.14 -15.45
CA PHE A 28 -1.94 5.78 -15.46
C PHE A 28 -0.84 4.82 -14.96
N MET A 29 -1.10 4.12 -13.85
CA MET A 29 -0.15 3.17 -13.26
C MET A 29 0.08 1.97 -14.17
N GLU A 30 -0.97 1.38 -14.71
CA GLU A 30 -0.89 0.25 -15.64
C GLU A 30 -0.20 0.64 -16.95
N GLY A 31 -0.51 1.82 -17.50
CA GLY A 31 0.15 2.32 -18.71
C GLY A 31 1.65 2.54 -18.51
N THR A 32 2.05 3.08 -17.35
CA THR A 32 3.47 3.28 -17.01
C THR A 32 4.19 1.96 -16.77
N VAL A 33 3.57 1.04 -16.04
CA VAL A 33 4.14 -0.29 -15.77
C VAL A 33 4.28 -1.10 -17.05
N SER A 34 3.25 -1.14 -17.89
CA SER A 34 3.29 -1.83 -19.18
C SER A 34 4.41 -1.26 -20.06
N THR A 35 4.56 0.07 -20.09
CA THR A 35 5.66 0.71 -20.83
C THR A 35 7.03 0.25 -20.31
N LEU A 36 7.22 0.16 -18.99
CA LEU A 36 8.49 -0.30 -18.40
C LEU A 36 8.75 -1.77 -18.73
N GLU A 37 7.75 -2.63 -18.60
CA GLU A 37 7.87 -4.08 -18.86
C GLU A 37 8.10 -4.38 -20.35
N GLU A 38 7.32 -3.78 -21.25
CA GLU A 38 7.47 -3.94 -22.70
C GLU A 38 8.84 -3.48 -23.21
N ARG A 39 9.46 -2.51 -22.53
CA ARG A 39 10.79 -1.99 -22.84
C ARG A 39 11.93 -2.76 -22.16
N GLY A 40 11.62 -3.79 -21.38
CA GLY A 40 12.60 -4.67 -20.75
C GLY A 40 13.13 -4.18 -19.39
N TYR A 41 12.42 -3.26 -18.73
CA TYR A 41 12.78 -2.66 -17.45
C TYR A 41 11.91 -3.19 -16.29
N SER A 42 11.68 -4.51 -16.25
CA SER A 42 10.82 -5.12 -15.21
C SER A 42 11.37 -4.95 -13.79
N GLU A 43 12.69 -4.81 -13.64
CA GLU A 43 13.36 -4.64 -12.35
C GLU A 43 13.07 -3.29 -11.67
N VAL A 44 12.69 -2.25 -12.44
CA VAL A 44 12.32 -0.92 -11.89
C VAL A 44 10.83 -0.78 -11.61
N VAL A 45 9.99 -1.71 -12.10
CA VAL A 45 8.53 -1.68 -11.87
C VAL A 45 8.18 -1.68 -10.39
N LYS A 46 8.81 -2.58 -9.61
CA LYS A 46 8.55 -2.69 -8.17
C LYS A 46 9.00 -1.43 -7.42
N PRO A 47 10.24 -0.93 -7.57
CA PRO A 47 10.66 0.35 -6.99
C PRO A 47 9.74 1.52 -7.35
N TYR A 48 9.32 1.60 -8.63
CA TYR A 48 8.40 2.64 -9.11
C TYR A 48 7.05 2.57 -8.39
N ARG A 49 6.43 1.38 -8.33
CA ARG A 49 5.15 1.20 -7.63
C ARG A 49 5.26 1.57 -6.16
N LEU A 50 6.33 1.14 -5.50
CA LEU A 50 6.54 1.42 -4.07
C LEU A 50 6.64 2.91 -3.80
N VAL A 51 7.50 3.65 -4.50
CA VAL A 51 7.68 5.09 -4.22
C VAL A 51 6.38 5.89 -4.44
N ILE A 52 5.58 5.57 -5.47
CA ILE A 52 4.29 6.22 -5.73
C ILE A 52 3.28 5.88 -4.63
N THR A 53 3.19 4.61 -4.26
CA THR A 53 2.30 4.14 -3.18
C THR A 53 2.66 4.80 -1.85
N ASP A 54 3.95 4.88 -1.56
CA ASP A 54 4.47 5.46 -0.32
C ASP A 54 4.21 6.96 -0.23
N PHE A 55 4.33 7.68 -1.35
CA PHE A 55 3.94 9.09 -1.45
C PHE A 55 2.43 9.28 -1.20
N LEU A 56 1.59 8.53 -1.91
CA LEU A 56 0.13 8.62 -1.77
C LEU A 56 -0.33 8.34 -0.35
N PHE A 57 0.39 7.49 0.37
CA PHE A 57 0.09 7.13 1.75
C PHE A 57 0.80 7.99 2.80
N GLU A 58 1.49 9.06 2.38
CA GLU A 58 2.28 9.95 3.24
C GLU A 58 3.30 9.21 4.13
N GLN A 59 3.87 8.11 3.62
CA GLN A 59 4.82 7.26 4.34
C GLN A 59 6.28 7.71 4.18
N VAL A 60 6.54 8.59 3.22
CA VAL A 60 7.86 9.16 2.93
C VAL A 60 7.75 10.66 2.71
N THR A 61 8.85 11.37 2.90
CA THR A 61 8.90 12.81 2.61
C THR A 61 8.86 13.09 1.09
N LEU A 62 8.52 14.31 0.70
CA LEU A 62 8.59 14.73 -0.71
C LEU A 62 10.01 14.67 -1.27
N GLU A 63 11.02 14.96 -0.44
CA GLU A 63 12.43 14.90 -0.83
C GLU A 63 12.88 13.46 -1.13
N GLU A 64 12.51 12.51 -0.25
CA GLU A 64 12.74 11.08 -0.47
C GLU A 64 12.00 10.58 -1.71
N THR A 65 10.78 11.06 -1.93
CA THR A 65 9.96 10.74 -3.11
C THR A 65 10.64 11.24 -4.39
N GLN A 66 11.04 12.52 -4.46
CA GLN A 66 11.75 13.11 -5.61
C GLN A 66 13.04 12.32 -5.91
N THR A 67 13.84 12.05 -4.87
CA THR A 67 15.13 11.35 -5.01
C THR A 67 14.95 9.92 -5.51
N THR A 68 14.05 9.15 -4.87
CA THR A 68 13.82 7.74 -5.21
C THR A 68 13.18 7.59 -6.57
N LEU A 69 12.21 8.45 -6.90
CA LEU A 69 11.57 8.45 -8.21
C LEU A 69 12.55 8.87 -9.32
N ALA A 70 13.35 9.92 -9.12
CA ALA A 70 14.37 10.33 -10.08
C ALA A 70 15.36 9.19 -10.37
N ASN A 71 15.85 8.51 -9.34
CA ASN A 71 16.75 7.37 -9.50
C ASN A 71 16.07 6.20 -10.23
N THR A 72 14.84 5.86 -9.85
CA THR A 72 14.07 4.79 -10.50
C THR A 72 13.85 5.06 -11.98
N LEU A 73 13.44 6.29 -12.33
CA LEU A 73 13.21 6.69 -13.71
C LEU A 73 14.52 6.75 -14.51
N LYS A 74 15.62 7.19 -13.89
CA LYS A 74 16.95 7.18 -14.50
C LYS A 74 17.40 5.76 -14.88
N LEU A 75 17.13 4.77 -14.02
CA LEU A 75 17.48 3.36 -14.29
C LEU A 75 16.73 2.80 -15.50
N SER A 76 15.51 3.26 -15.76
CA SER A 76 14.77 2.87 -16.97
C SER A 76 15.34 3.48 -18.26
N GLY A 77 16.16 4.53 -18.19
CA GLY A 77 16.67 5.24 -19.38
C GLY A 77 15.58 5.85 -20.28
N LEU A 78 14.30 5.80 -19.88
CA LEU A 78 13.18 6.30 -20.67
C LEU A 78 12.97 7.80 -20.43
N GLU A 79 13.61 8.63 -21.25
CA GLU A 79 13.48 10.10 -21.12
C GLU A 79 12.04 10.57 -21.27
N SER A 80 11.23 9.89 -22.09
CA SER A 80 9.79 10.19 -22.23
C SER A 80 9.02 9.99 -20.94
N LEU A 81 9.42 9.00 -20.11
CA LEU A 81 8.80 8.77 -18.81
C LEU A 81 9.32 9.79 -17.80
N ARG A 82 10.63 10.03 -17.76
CA ARG A 82 11.24 11.07 -16.89
C ARG A 82 10.63 12.45 -17.12
N SER A 83 10.40 12.81 -18.39
CA SER A 83 9.81 14.09 -18.77
C SER A 83 8.39 14.30 -18.22
N LYS A 84 7.60 13.23 -18.03
CA LYS A 84 6.27 13.34 -17.41
C LYS A 84 6.33 13.82 -15.96
N TYR A 85 7.43 13.52 -15.27
CA TYR A 85 7.62 13.87 -13.87
C TYR A 85 8.49 15.11 -13.67
N ALA A 86 9.03 15.72 -14.72
CA ALA A 86 10.02 16.79 -14.60
C ALA A 86 9.55 17.95 -13.70
N SER A 87 8.30 18.39 -13.85
CA SER A 87 7.73 19.45 -13.01
C SER A 87 7.69 19.12 -11.52
N PHE A 88 7.54 17.84 -11.16
CA PHE A 88 7.64 17.38 -9.79
C PHE A 88 9.11 17.18 -9.37
N LEU A 89 9.93 16.55 -10.20
CA LEU A 89 11.32 16.20 -9.88
C LEU A 89 12.21 17.44 -9.71
N ASP A 90 11.93 18.51 -10.45
CA ASP A 90 12.71 19.75 -10.43
C ASP A 90 12.07 20.82 -9.49
N ALA A 91 10.96 20.50 -8.83
CA ALA A 91 10.29 21.43 -7.92
C ALA A 91 11.13 21.71 -6.66
N PRO A 92 11.29 22.97 -6.23
CA PRO A 92 11.89 23.26 -4.94
C PRO A 92 10.99 22.79 -3.80
N LEU A 93 11.58 22.47 -2.64
CA LEU A 93 10.86 22.00 -1.43
C LEU A 93 11.18 22.84 -0.18
N GLY A 94 11.75 24.04 -0.35
CA GLY A 94 12.28 24.86 0.74
C GLY A 94 11.24 25.59 1.60
N THR A 95 9.98 25.67 1.16
CA THR A 95 8.87 26.27 1.92
C THR A 95 7.64 25.37 1.91
N ASP A 96 6.70 25.61 2.83
CA ASP A 96 5.44 24.85 2.90
C ASP A 96 4.62 25.01 1.61
N GLU A 97 4.55 26.22 1.03
CA GLU A 97 3.86 26.45 -0.24
C GLU A 97 4.50 25.67 -1.39
N GLN A 98 5.83 25.58 -1.40
CA GLN A 98 6.58 24.82 -2.38
C GLN A 98 6.32 23.31 -2.25
N GLN A 99 6.29 22.80 -1.02
CA GLN A 99 5.93 21.40 -0.74
C GLN A 99 4.50 21.07 -1.16
N VAL A 100 3.53 21.94 -0.84
CA VAL A 100 2.13 21.79 -1.26
C VAL A 100 2.02 21.79 -2.78
N ALA A 101 2.71 22.70 -3.48
CA ALA A 101 2.72 22.76 -4.93
C ALA A 101 3.35 21.51 -5.57
N ALA A 102 4.47 21.01 -5.02
CA ALA A 102 5.13 19.80 -5.50
C ALA A 102 4.25 18.56 -5.30
N SER A 103 3.65 18.40 -4.10
CA SER A 103 2.70 17.33 -3.82
C SER A 103 1.51 17.36 -4.79
N THR A 104 0.90 18.53 -4.97
CA THR A 104 -0.21 18.75 -5.91
C THR A 104 0.19 18.37 -7.34
N THR A 105 1.40 18.74 -7.77
CA THR A 105 1.92 18.40 -9.10
C THR A 105 2.01 16.90 -9.30
N LEU A 106 2.57 16.16 -8.32
CA LEU A 106 2.64 14.71 -8.40
C LEU A 106 1.24 14.07 -8.41
N CYS A 107 0.33 14.52 -7.55
CA CYS A 107 -1.06 14.07 -7.54
C CYS A 107 -1.75 14.26 -8.90
N GLN A 108 -1.53 15.40 -9.56
CA GLN A 108 -2.07 15.67 -10.90
C GLN A 108 -1.50 14.73 -11.97
N ILE A 109 -0.18 14.47 -11.94
CA ILE A 109 0.45 13.48 -12.83
C ILE A 109 -0.20 12.10 -12.66
N LEU A 110 -0.52 11.74 -11.41
CA LEU A 110 -1.15 10.47 -11.02
C LEU A 110 -2.68 10.44 -11.22
N GLY A 111 -3.25 11.32 -12.06
CA GLY A 111 -4.67 11.31 -12.38
C GLY A 111 -5.57 12.06 -11.38
N GLY A 112 -4.98 12.92 -10.54
CA GLY A 112 -5.68 13.74 -9.56
C GLY A 112 -5.87 13.08 -8.19
N MET A 113 -5.18 11.96 -7.94
CA MET A 113 -5.30 11.24 -6.68
C MET A 113 -4.72 12.04 -5.52
N SER A 114 -5.49 12.23 -4.44
CA SER A 114 -5.01 12.88 -3.21
C SER A 114 -4.13 11.96 -2.37
N THR A 115 -3.27 12.55 -1.54
CA THR A 115 -2.55 11.82 -0.50
C THR A 115 -3.44 11.59 0.72
N PHE A 116 -3.17 10.53 1.46
CA PHE A 116 -3.88 10.20 2.69
C PHE A 116 -2.96 9.48 3.66
N PRO A 117 -2.85 9.96 4.91
CA PRO A 117 -1.92 9.40 5.86
C PRO A 117 -2.36 8.00 6.27
N LEU A 118 -1.56 7.00 5.94
CA LEU A 118 -1.64 5.71 6.60
C LEU A 118 -1.06 5.82 8.01
N LYS A 119 -1.63 5.06 8.96
CA LYS A 119 -1.03 4.94 10.29
C LYS A 119 0.44 4.52 10.14
N LYS A 120 1.33 5.08 10.97
CA LYS A 120 2.80 4.87 10.90
C LYS A 120 3.25 3.40 10.85
N ASN A 121 2.40 2.49 11.34
CA ASN A 121 2.63 1.05 11.41
C ASN A 121 2.02 0.29 10.21
N TYR A 122 1.45 0.96 9.19
CA TYR A 122 0.76 0.26 8.10
C TYR A 122 1.68 -0.69 7.32
N ARG A 123 2.90 -0.28 6.95
CA ARG A 123 3.83 -1.20 6.28
C ARG A 123 4.20 -2.38 7.16
N ILE A 124 4.37 -2.15 8.47
CA ILE A 124 4.62 -3.21 9.44
C ILE A 124 3.42 -4.16 9.48
N PHE A 125 2.20 -3.62 9.52
CA PHE A 125 0.96 -4.37 9.47
C PHE A 125 0.83 -5.18 8.16
N GLU A 126 1.06 -4.58 7.00
CA GLU A 126 1.02 -5.23 5.70
C GLU A 126 2.06 -6.36 5.60
N GLU A 127 3.29 -6.13 6.05
CA GLU A 127 4.33 -7.15 6.09
C GLU A 127 3.96 -8.32 7.01
N ILE A 128 3.40 -8.03 8.19
CA ILE A 128 2.93 -9.06 9.11
C ILE A 128 1.77 -9.85 8.46
N ILE A 129 0.78 -9.19 7.85
CA ILE A 129 -0.32 -9.86 7.13
C ILE A 129 0.21 -10.74 5.99
N ARG A 130 1.22 -10.28 5.23
CA ARG A 130 1.84 -11.08 4.17
C ARG A 130 2.51 -12.33 4.72
N LYS A 131 3.26 -12.18 5.83
CA LYS A 131 3.89 -13.32 6.53
C LYS A 131 2.83 -14.29 7.03
N ILE A 132 1.78 -13.81 7.69
CA ILE A 132 0.64 -14.64 8.16
C ILE A 132 0.04 -15.42 6.99
N THR A 133 -0.24 -14.76 5.87
CA THR A 133 -0.83 -15.38 4.68
C THR A 133 0.07 -16.49 4.13
N THR A 134 1.36 -16.19 3.95
CA THR A 134 2.35 -17.13 3.39
C THR A 134 2.53 -18.34 4.30
N THR A 135 2.62 -18.12 5.61
CA THR A 135 2.77 -19.20 6.59
C THR A 135 1.50 -20.05 6.66
N ALA A 136 0.31 -19.43 6.66
CA ALA A 136 -0.96 -20.17 6.70
C ALA A 136 -1.17 -21.00 5.43
N GLU A 137 -0.75 -20.47 4.28
CA GLU A 137 -0.75 -21.19 3.02
C GLU A 137 0.15 -22.42 3.08
N ALA A 138 1.39 -22.27 3.56
CA ALA A 138 2.33 -23.38 3.70
C ALA A 138 1.86 -24.46 4.68
N CYS A 139 1.24 -24.08 5.80
CA CYS A 139 0.76 -25.01 6.82
C CYS A 139 -0.49 -25.78 6.39
N TRP A 140 -1.43 -25.15 5.68
CA TRP A 140 -2.79 -25.70 5.54
C TRP A 140 -3.28 -25.84 4.11
N LEU A 141 -2.68 -25.18 3.12
CA LEU A 141 -3.16 -25.33 1.74
C LEU A 141 -3.01 -26.77 1.19
N PRO A 142 -1.96 -27.54 1.54
CA PRO A 142 -1.77 -28.91 1.02
C PRO A 142 -2.89 -29.90 1.41
N ASP A 143 -3.40 -29.82 2.64
CA ASP A 143 -4.26 -30.85 3.24
C ASP A 143 -5.51 -30.28 3.96
N GLN A 144 -5.53 -29.00 4.29
CA GLN A 144 -6.56 -28.33 5.10
C GLN A 144 -7.10 -27.05 4.44
N ARG A 145 -7.30 -27.07 3.12
CA ARG A 145 -7.73 -25.90 2.31
C ARG A 145 -8.93 -25.14 2.89
N ARG A 146 -9.92 -25.83 3.46
CA ARG A 146 -11.09 -25.18 4.09
C ARG A 146 -10.68 -24.33 5.30
N ARG A 147 -9.76 -24.84 6.14
CA ARG A 147 -9.21 -24.11 7.30
C ARG A 147 -8.48 -22.86 6.84
N PHE A 148 -7.62 -22.98 5.82
CA PHE A 148 -6.93 -21.83 5.22
C PHE A 148 -7.91 -20.75 4.74
N LEU A 149 -8.93 -21.11 3.96
CA LEU A 149 -9.91 -20.15 3.46
C LEU A 149 -10.72 -19.49 4.59
N THR A 150 -11.13 -20.25 5.61
CA THR A 150 -11.85 -19.71 6.78
C THR A 150 -10.97 -18.76 7.59
N PHE A 151 -9.69 -19.11 7.76
CA PHE A 151 -8.72 -18.27 8.44
C PHE A 151 -8.49 -16.95 7.69
N MET A 152 -8.23 -17.01 6.38
CA MET A 152 -8.03 -15.81 5.56
C MET A 152 -9.26 -14.91 5.55
N THR A 153 -10.46 -15.48 5.40
CA THR A 153 -11.71 -14.72 5.45
C THR A 153 -11.87 -14.04 6.81
N THR A 154 -11.58 -14.73 7.91
CA THR A 154 -11.62 -14.15 9.26
C THR A 154 -10.54 -13.09 9.47
N LEU A 155 -9.36 -13.27 8.89
CA LEU A 155 -8.23 -12.34 8.97
C LEU A 155 -8.45 -11.06 8.16
N THR A 156 -9.22 -11.08 7.08
CA THR A 156 -9.41 -9.89 6.22
C THR A 156 -10.81 -9.32 6.27
N SER A 157 -11.76 -9.97 6.97
CA SER A 157 -13.14 -9.47 7.06
C SER A 157 -13.16 -8.09 7.73
N PRO A 158 -13.77 -7.08 7.09
CA PRO A 158 -14.21 -5.91 7.81
C PRO A 158 -15.30 -6.36 8.78
N LYS A 159 -15.03 -6.24 10.08
CA LYS A 159 -16.02 -6.48 11.13
C LYS A 159 -16.05 -5.23 12.00
N GLU A 160 -17.22 -4.91 12.53
CA GLU A 160 -17.39 -3.85 13.52
C GLU A 160 -16.40 -4.01 14.68
N LEU A 161 -15.96 -2.90 15.27
CA LEU A 161 -15.03 -2.87 16.42
C LEU A 161 -15.49 -3.77 17.58
N SER A 162 -16.81 -3.89 17.78
CA SER A 162 -17.44 -4.74 18.80
C SER A 162 -17.14 -6.24 18.65
N MET A 163 -16.72 -6.67 17.45
CA MET A 163 -16.43 -8.07 17.12
C MET A 163 -14.92 -8.34 16.98
N GLU A 164 -14.07 -7.34 17.29
CA GLU A 164 -12.63 -7.44 17.08
C GLU A 164 -11.98 -8.44 18.05
N GLU A 165 -12.33 -8.41 19.33
CA GLU A 165 -11.80 -9.35 20.33
C GLU A 165 -12.17 -10.80 19.99
N GLN A 166 -13.41 -11.04 19.55
CA GLN A 166 -13.85 -12.36 19.10
C GLN A 166 -13.02 -12.82 17.88
N ARG A 167 -12.80 -11.94 16.91
CA ARG A 167 -11.96 -12.25 15.74
C ARG A 167 -10.53 -12.60 16.14
N ARG A 168 -9.94 -11.87 17.10
CA ARG A 168 -8.60 -12.17 17.63
C ARG A 168 -8.56 -13.57 18.25
N SER A 169 -9.56 -13.90 19.06
CA SER A 169 -9.70 -15.22 19.69
C SER A 169 -9.84 -16.32 18.64
N ASP A 170 -10.75 -16.16 17.67
CA ASP A 170 -11.00 -17.16 16.62
C ASP A 170 -9.73 -17.45 15.80
N LEU A 171 -8.97 -16.41 15.45
CA LEU A 171 -7.72 -16.56 14.70
C LEU A 171 -6.63 -17.27 15.51
N LEU A 172 -6.50 -16.97 16.79
CA LEU A 172 -5.55 -17.66 17.68
C LEU A 172 -5.95 -19.12 17.90
N GLU A 173 -7.24 -19.42 18.04
CA GLU A 173 -7.74 -20.78 18.16
C GLU A 173 -7.49 -21.57 16.87
N MET A 174 -7.77 -20.98 15.71
CA MET A 174 -7.46 -21.59 14.41
C MET A 174 -5.96 -21.81 14.22
N ALA A 175 -5.09 -20.98 14.80
CA ALA A 175 -3.63 -21.11 14.75
C ALA A 175 -3.04 -21.93 15.91
N ALA A 176 -3.86 -22.56 16.77
CA ALA A 176 -3.40 -23.20 18.01
C ALA A 176 -2.31 -24.27 17.82
N SER A 177 -2.29 -24.95 16.67
CA SER A 177 -1.27 -25.95 16.31
C SER A 177 0.00 -25.38 15.68
N GLU A 178 -0.01 -24.11 15.26
CA GLU A 178 1.05 -23.48 14.48
C GLU A 178 1.69 -22.33 15.28
N SER A 179 2.82 -22.59 15.94
CA SER A 179 3.50 -21.60 16.80
C SER A 179 3.82 -20.30 16.06
N ASP A 180 4.30 -20.42 14.81
CA ASP A 180 4.73 -19.28 14.01
C ASP A 180 3.55 -18.38 13.63
N LEU A 181 2.38 -18.97 13.34
CA LEU A 181 1.17 -18.18 13.08
C LEU A 181 0.67 -17.47 14.33
N GLN A 182 0.76 -18.11 15.50
CA GLN A 182 0.38 -17.45 16.76
C GLN A 182 1.28 -16.26 17.07
N GLU A 183 2.59 -16.38 16.86
CA GLU A 183 3.52 -15.27 17.06
C GLU A 183 3.24 -14.11 16.10
N LEU A 184 3.02 -14.40 14.81
CA LEU A 184 2.69 -13.38 13.82
C LEU A 184 1.35 -12.69 14.11
N LEU A 185 0.32 -13.43 14.55
CA LEU A 185 -0.96 -12.85 14.99
C LEU A 185 -0.79 -11.96 16.22
N LYS A 186 0.03 -12.37 17.20
CA LYS A 186 0.34 -11.51 18.36
C LYS A 186 1.06 -10.23 17.95
N GLN A 187 2.03 -10.32 17.05
CA GLN A 187 2.73 -9.15 16.49
C GLN A 187 1.75 -8.22 15.76
N LEU A 188 0.84 -8.79 14.95
CA LEU A 188 -0.19 -8.02 14.23
C LEU A 188 -1.02 -7.15 15.19
N TRP A 189 -1.48 -7.73 16.30
CA TRP A 189 -2.31 -7.01 17.27
C TRP A 189 -1.52 -6.02 18.11
N GLN A 190 -0.29 -6.36 18.51
CA GLN A 190 0.61 -5.41 19.16
C GLN A 190 0.86 -4.17 18.31
N GLU A 191 0.99 -4.32 17.00
CA GLU A 191 1.14 -3.17 16.11
C GLU A 191 -0.20 -2.45 15.94
N LYS A 192 -1.31 -3.15 15.74
CA LYS A 192 -2.64 -2.51 15.54
C LYS A 192 -3.11 -1.67 16.75
N ASP A 193 -2.72 -2.07 17.96
CA ASP A 193 -3.10 -1.42 19.22
C ASP A 193 -2.19 -0.25 19.64
N LYS A 194 -1.12 0.03 18.89
CA LYS A 194 -0.26 1.22 19.06
C LYS A 194 -0.84 2.44 18.33
#